data_AF-A0A1B6GXC4-F1
#
_entry.id   AF-A0A1B6GXC4-F1
#
_cell.length_a   1.000
_cell.length_b   1.000
_cell.length_c   1.000
_cell.angle_alpha   90.00
_cell.angle_beta   90.00
_cell.angle_gamma   90.00
#
_symmetry.space_group_name_H-M   'P 1'
#
loop_
_entity.id
_entity.type
_entity.pdbx_description
1 polymer ?
#
loop_
_entity_poly.entity_id
_entity_poly.type
_entity_poly.pdbx_seq_one_letter_code
_entity_poly.pdbx_strand_id
1 'polypeptide(L)'
;AQLQKLLSNMKSSLKKKTDKNVTGNKKIKLRDWETQLYEFLSQKDNPVFFKIPGSLSIGKEPIQGPVHKEAESSTPFDVELNATEERINASQIANKIRKSTKIVTGYETEETKDLSTPQLQRVVLLQQMQLQKMQIETEKNKQQNLSKTFADVGTQ
;
A
#
# COMPACT_ATOMS: atom_id res chain seq x y z
N ALA A 1 12.44 -8.94 -2.89
CA ALA A 1 11.82 -8.29 -4.08
C ALA A 1 11.22 -9.26 -5.11
N GLN A 2 11.79 -10.46 -5.32
CA GLN A 2 11.33 -11.37 -6.38
C GLN A 2 9.89 -11.88 -6.19
N LEU A 3 9.49 -12.23 -4.97
CA LEU A 3 8.12 -12.69 -4.67
C LEU A 3 7.06 -11.62 -4.92
N GLN A 4 7.34 -10.36 -4.56
CA GLN A 4 6.43 -9.24 -4.83
C GLN A 4 6.24 -9.03 -6.33
N LYS A 5 7.32 -9.12 -7.12
CA LYS A 5 7.27 -9.03 -8.58
C LYS A 5 6.43 -10.17 -9.17
N LEU A 6 6.60 -11.40 -8.68
CA LEU A 6 5.81 -12.55 -9.09
C LEU A 6 4.32 -12.34 -8.81
N LEU A 7 3.96 -11.93 -7.59
CA LEU A 7 2.58 -11.64 -7.21
C LEU A 7 1.97 -10.53 -8.07
N SER A 8 2.74 -9.48 -8.37
CA SER A 8 2.29 -8.39 -9.25
C SER A 8 2.01 -8.89 -10.67
N ASN A 9 2.88 -9.76 -11.19
CA ASN A 9 2.71 -10.37 -12.50
C ASN A 9 1.47 -11.27 -12.54
N MET A 10 1.26 -12.09 -11.51
CA MET A 10 0.08 -12.96 -11.39
C MET A 10 -1.23 -12.14 -11.39
N LYS A 11 -1.30 -11.08 -10.58
CA LYS A 11 -2.44 -10.17 -10.54
C LYS A 11 -2.70 -9.49 -11.89
N SER A 12 -1.63 -9.03 -12.55
CA SER A 12 -1.73 -8.35 -13.84
C SER A 12 -2.21 -9.29 -14.95
N SER A 13 -1.72 -10.53 -14.97
CA SER A 13 -2.16 -11.57 -15.91
C SER A 13 -3.64 -11.89 -15.72
N LEU A 14 -4.06 -12.09 -14.47
CA LEU A 14 -5.45 -12.38 -14.13
C LEU A 14 -6.37 -11.22 -14.55
N LYS A 15 -6.01 -9.98 -14.21
CA LYS A 15 -6.79 -8.79 -14.58
C LYS A 15 -7.00 -8.69 -16.09
N LYS A 16 -5.98 -8.94 -16.90
CA LYS A 16 -6.09 -8.93 -18.38
C LYS A 16 -7.09 -9.97 -18.90
N LYS A 17 -7.12 -11.16 -18.29
CA LYS A 17 -8.05 -12.24 -18.68
C LYS A 17 -9.49 -11.97 -18.27
N THR A 18 -9.69 -11.26 -17.17
CA THR A 18 -11.02 -10.94 -16.63
C THR A 18 -11.53 -9.56 -17.05
N ASP A 19 -10.74 -8.80 -17.82
CA ASP A 19 -11.14 -7.48 -18.29
C ASP A 19 -12.25 -7.61 -19.33
N LYS A 20 -13.44 -7.11 -18.98
CA LYS A 20 -14.64 -7.12 -19.80
C LYS A 20 -14.45 -6.34 -21.12
N ASN A 21 -13.67 -5.26 -21.08
CA ASN A 21 -13.44 -4.41 -22.25
C ASN A 21 -12.51 -5.09 -23.28
N VAL A 22 -11.61 -5.96 -22.80
CA VAL A 22 -10.63 -6.66 -23.66
C VAL A 22 -11.18 -8.01 -24.15
N THR A 23 -11.92 -8.71 -23.29
CA THR A 23 -12.33 -10.09 -23.56
C THR A 23 -13.68 -10.20 -24.26
N GLY A 24 -14.52 -9.17 -24.16
CA GLY A 24 -15.87 -9.16 -24.75
C GLY A 24 -16.72 -10.34 -24.25
N ASN A 25 -17.53 -10.92 -25.14
CA ASN A 25 -18.40 -12.07 -24.84
C ASN A 25 -17.71 -13.45 -24.91
N LYS A 26 -16.38 -13.52 -24.87
CA LYS A 26 -15.67 -14.80 -24.91
C LYS A 26 -15.72 -15.49 -23.55
N LYS A 27 -16.01 -16.79 -23.55
CA LYS A 27 -15.97 -17.61 -22.32
C LYS A 27 -14.54 -17.69 -21.78
N ILE A 28 -14.30 -17.07 -20.63
CA ILE A 28 -13.00 -17.10 -19.94
C ILE A 28 -12.84 -18.45 -19.25
N LYS A 29 -11.73 -19.15 -19.53
CA LYS A 29 -11.31 -20.34 -18.78
C LYS A 29 -10.13 -19.97 -17.89
N LEU A 30 -10.36 -19.91 -16.58
CA LEU A 30 -9.32 -19.68 -15.56
C LEU A 30 -8.75 -21.03 -15.10
N ARG A 31 -7.46 -21.04 -14.72
CA ARG A 31 -6.85 -22.18 -14.02
C ARG A 31 -7.29 -22.19 -12.54
N ASP A 32 -7.13 -23.32 -11.85
CA ASP A 32 -7.59 -23.45 -10.45
C ASP A 32 -7.05 -22.37 -9.52
N TRP A 33 -5.74 -22.07 -9.60
CA TRP A 33 -5.12 -21.00 -8.81
C TRP A 33 -5.59 -19.59 -9.23
N GLU A 34 -5.94 -19.41 -10.51
CA GLU A 34 -6.47 -18.13 -11.02
C GLU A 34 -7.88 -17.89 -10.49
N THR A 35 -8.70 -18.94 -10.41
CA THR A 35 -10.04 -18.89 -9.82
C THR A 35 -10.00 -18.55 -8.34
N GLN A 36 -9.15 -19.23 -7.56
CA GLN A 36 -8.99 -18.95 -6.13
C GLN A 36 -8.50 -17.52 -5.88
N LEU A 37 -7.52 -17.06 -6.68
CA LEU A 37 -7.02 -15.70 -6.58
C LEU A 37 -8.08 -14.66 -7.00
N TYR A 38 -8.86 -14.96 -8.04
CA TYR A 38 -9.94 -14.10 -8.50
C TYR A 38 -11.04 -13.97 -7.45
N GLU A 39 -11.44 -15.09 -6.84
CA GLU A 39 -12.41 -15.12 -5.75
C GLU A 39 -11.91 -14.29 -4.57
N PHE A 40 -10.68 -14.53 -4.11
CA PHE A 40 -10.06 -13.76 -3.02
C PHE A 40 -10.01 -12.25 -3.30
N LEU A 41 -9.70 -11.85 -4.54
CA LEU A 41 -9.64 -10.43 -4.92
C LEU A 41 -11.03 -9.81 -5.14
N SER A 42 -12.04 -10.63 -5.46
CA SER A 42 -13.41 -10.18 -5.71
C SER A 42 -14.29 -10.19 -4.46
N GLN A 43 -13.78 -10.68 -3.33
CA GLN A 43 -14.48 -10.67 -2.05
C GLN A 43 -14.87 -9.23 -1.68
N LYS A 44 -16.18 -9.00 -1.57
CA LYS A 44 -16.79 -7.73 -1.17
C LYS A 44 -16.48 -7.32 0.27
N ASP A 45 -15.90 -8.22 1.06
CA ASP A 45 -15.56 -7.99 2.46
C ASP A 45 -14.05 -7.78 2.67
N ASN A 46 -13.31 -7.42 1.62
CA ASN A 46 -11.90 -7.10 1.79
C ASN A 46 -11.76 -5.70 2.43
N PRO A 47 -11.30 -5.59 3.70
CA PRO A 47 -11.22 -4.32 4.42
C PRO A 47 -10.23 -3.33 3.80
N VAL A 48 -9.36 -3.79 2.89
CA VAL A 48 -8.46 -2.92 2.13
C VAL A 48 -9.21 -2.14 1.04
N PHE A 49 -10.28 -2.71 0.49
CA PHE A 49 -11.08 -2.10 -0.59
C PHE A 49 -12.38 -1.46 -0.10
N PHE A 50 -12.94 -1.93 1.02
CA PHE A 50 -14.22 -1.46 1.54
C PHE A 50 -14.05 -0.67 2.83
N LYS A 51 -14.68 0.52 2.88
CA LYS A 51 -14.69 1.38 4.07
C LYS A 51 -15.35 0.61 5.21
N ILE A 52 -14.57 0.28 6.24
CA ILE A 52 -15.09 -0.28 7.49
C ILE A 52 -16.04 0.78 8.09
N PRO A 53 -17.25 0.40 8.57
CA PRO A 53 -18.14 1.33 9.25
C PRO A 53 -17.39 2.05 10.39
N GLY A 54 -17.34 3.38 10.36
CA GLY A 54 -16.61 4.20 11.32
C GLY A 54 -15.16 4.56 10.93
N SER A 55 -14.66 4.11 9.78
CA SER A 55 -13.34 4.53 9.29
C SER A 55 -13.38 5.92 8.64
N LEU A 56 -12.50 6.83 9.09
CA LEU A 56 -12.25 8.11 8.41
C LEU A 56 -11.26 7.89 7.25
N SER A 57 -11.72 8.13 6.02
CA SER A 57 -10.83 8.16 4.85
C SER A 57 -10.10 9.52 4.79
N ILE A 58 -8.81 9.54 5.12
CA ILE A 58 -7.96 10.73 4.94
C ILE A 58 -7.26 10.60 3.59
N GLY A 59 -7.76 11.30 2.57
CA GLY A 59 -7.22 11.29 1.21
C GLY A 59 -8.29 11.19 0.12
N LYS A 60 -7.92 11.52 -1.13
CA LYS A 60 -8.85 11.70 -2.26
C LYS A 60 -9.84 10.54 -2.41
N GLU A 61 -11.11 10.89 -2.43
CA GLU A 61 -12.26 9.99 -2.59
C GLU A 61 -12.04 8.97 -3.72
N PRO A 62 -12.35 7.68 -3.51
CA PRO A 62 -12.44 6.74 -4.59
C PRO A 62 -13.61 7.17 -5.50
N ILE A 63 -13.32 7.28 -6.80
CA ILE A 63 -14.32 7.48 -7.84
C ILE A 63 -15.30 6.32 -7.75
N GLN A 64 -16.48 6.57 -7.19
CA GLN A 64 -17.59 5.64 -7.24
C GLN A 64 -18.01 5.55 -8.71
N GLY A 65 -17.78 4.40 -9.33
CA GLY A 65 -18.41 4.09 -10.61
C GLY A 65 -19.94 4.15 -10.45
N PRO A 66 -20.67 4.53 -11.50
CA PRO A 66 -22.09 4.82 -11.41
C PRO A 66 -22.87 3.57 -10.98
N VAL A 67 -23.65 3.77 -9.92
CA VAL A 67 -24.71 2.88 -9.46
C VAL A 67 -25.70 2.69 -10.61
N HIS A 68 -25.94 1.44 -10.99
CA HIS A 68 -26.99 1.05 -11.93
C HIS A 68 -28.35 1.60 -11.45
N LYS A 69 -28.96 2.49 -12.24
CA LYS A 69 -30.40 2.68 -12.29
C LYS A 69 -30.88 2.14 -13.63
N GLU A 70 -31.70 1.11 -13.56
CA GLU A 70 -32.45 0.55 -14.68
C GLU A 70 -33.46 1.59 -15.17
N ALA A 71 -33.43 1.89 -16.46
CA ALA A 71 -34.56 2.41 -17.22
C ALA A 71 -34.35 2.06 -18.71
N GLU A 72 -35.21 1.20 -19.21
CA GLU A 72 -35.33 0.79 -20.61
C GLU A 72 -35.84 1.95 -21.48
N SER A 73 -35.39 2.07 -22.74
CA SER A 73 -36.21 2.35 -23.95
C SER A 73 -35.37 2.71 -25.20
N SER A 74 -35.44 1.83 -26.22
CA SER A 74 -35.47 2.06 -27.69
C SER A 74 -34.57 3.09 -28.44
N THR A 75 -33.55 2.56 -29.16
CA THR A 75 -33.12 2.73 -30.61
C THR A 75 -33.22 4.09 -31.37
N PRO A 76 -32.61 4.25 -32.59
CA PRO A 76 -31.21 4.12 -33.07
C PRO A 76 -30.77 5.35 -33.96
N PHE A 77 -29.61 5.28 -34.64
CA PHE A 77 -28.91 6.27 -35.55
C PHE A 77 -27.84 7.14 -34.88
N ASP A 78 -26.69 7.51 -35.46
CA ASP A 78 -25.80 7.02 -36.53
C ASP A 78 -24.54 7.92 -36.47
N VAL A 79 -23.39 7.43 -36.93
CA VAL A 79 -22.16 8.17 -37.35
C VAL A 79 -21.52 9.20 -36.38
N GLU A 80 -20.24 9.01 -36.03
CA GLU A 80 -19.12 9.84 -36.54
C GLU A 80 -17.79 9.45 -35.86
N LEU A 81 -16.82 9.01 -36.68
CA LEU A 81 -15.42 8.91 -36.30
C LEU A 81 -14.88 10.31 -36.00
N ASN A 82 -14.38 10.54 -34.79
CA ASN A 82 -13.38 11.57 -34.57
C ASN A 82 -12.27 11.01 -33.67
N ALA A 83 -11.17 10.65 -34.33
CA ALA A 83 -9.88 10.46 -33.70
C ALA A 83 -9.43 11.80 -33.13
N THR A 84 -9.55 11.98 -31.81
CA THR A 84 -8.86 13.05 -31.09
C THR A 84 -7.67 12.43 -30.37
N GLU A 85 -6.51 12.57 -31.00
CA GLU A 85 -5.21 12.38 -30.36
C GLU A 85 -5.05 13.41 -29.24
N GLU A 86 -5.52 13.09 -28.03
CA GLU A 86 -5.11 13.84 -26.84
C GLU A 86 -3.69 13.46 -26.46
N ARG A 87 -2.78 14.25 -27.03
CA ARG A 87 -1.37 14.38 -26.68
C ARG A 87 -1.25 14.63 -25.17
N ILE A 88 -1.00 13.56 -24.41
CA ILE A 88 -0.79 13.64 -22.96
C ILE A 88 0.41 14.55 -22.69
N ASN A 89 0.12 15.75 -22.19
CA ASN A 89 1.09 16.75 -21.79
C ASN A 89 2.06 16.17 -20.73
N ALA A 90 3.32 15.95 -21.13
CA ALA A 90 4.42 15.51 -20.25
C ALA A 90 4.68 16.44 -19.04
N SER A 91 4.09 17.64 -19.05
CA SER A 91 4.13 18.63 -17.97
C SER A 91 3.44 18.18 -16.66
N GLN A 92 2.41 17.34 -16.72
CA GLN A 92 1.64 16.98 -15.52
C GLN A 92 2.25 15.85 -14.68
N ILE A 93 3.25 15.13 -15.21
CA ILE A 93 3.96 14.06 -14.47
C ILE A 93 5.05 14.64 -13.55
N ALA A 94 5.56 15.84 -13.85
CA ALA A 94 6.67 16.46 -13.10
C ALA A 94 6.27 16.97 -11.69
N ASN A 95 4.99 17.24 -11.44
CA ASN A 95 4.54 17.89 -10.20
C ASN A 95 4.16 16.94 -9.07
N LYS A 96 4.08 15.62 -9.33
CA LYS A 96 3.75 14.62 -8.29
C LYS A 96 4.97 14.05 -7.57
N ILE A 97 6.17 14.19 -8.15
CA ILE A 97 7.42 13.64 -7.60
C ILE A 97 8.00 14.51 -6.47
N ARG A 98 7.69 15.82 -6.44
CA ARG A 98 8.38 16.79 -5.56
C ARG A 98 8.00 16.79 -4.08
N LYS A 99 6.93 16.08 -3.66
CA LYS A 99 6.49 16.11 -2.26
C LYS A 99 7.23 15.12 -1.36
N SER A 100 7.69 13.98 -1.88
CA SER A 100 8.34 12.96 -1.02
C SER A 100 9.78 13.35 -0.66
N THR A 101 10.54 13.90 -1.60
CA THR A 101 11.95 14.29 -1.37
C THR A 101 12.06 15.39 -0.33
N LYS A 102 11.13 16.36 -0.32
CA LYS A 102 11.12 17.48 0.64
C LYS A 102 10.92 17.03 2.10
N ILE A 103 10.22 15.92 2.32
CA ILE A 103 9.95 15.42 3.68
C ILE A 103 11.21 14.74 4.21
N VAL A 104 11.89 13.94 3.38
CA VAL A 104 13.10 13.21 3.78
C VAL A 104 14.25 14.17 4.08
N THR A 105 14.47 15.17 3.22
CA THR A 105 15.53 16.19 3.42
C THR A 105 15.41 16.99 4.71
N GLY A 106 14.22 17.03 5.33
CA GLY A 106 14.02 17.73 6.61
C GLY A 106 14.53 16.97 7.83
N TYR A 107 14.75 15.67 7.71
CA TYR A 107 15.25 14.78 8.78
C TYR A 107 16.65 14.24 8.50
N GLU A 108 17.24 14.60 7.37
CA GLU A 108 18.62 14.23 7.02
C GLU A 108 19.62 15.00 7.88
N THR A 109 20.63 14.29 8.37
CA THR A 109 21.81 14.85 9.04
C THR A 109 22.98 14.90 8.08
N GLU A 110 24.03 15.69 8.40
CA GLU A 110 25.23 15.76 7.55
C GLU A 110 25.86 14.38 7.29
N GLU A 111 25.75 13.47 8.26
CA GLU A 111 26.27 12.10 8.16
C GLU A 111 25.41 11.18 7.28
N THR A 112 24.11 11.45 7.14
CA THR A 112 23.17 10.56 6.44
C THR A 112 22.84 11.00 5.02
N LYS A 113 23.16 12.26 4.69
CA LYS A 113 22.88 12.87 3.39
C LYS A 113 23.57 12.16 2.22
N ASP A 114 24.81 11.73 2.41
CA ASP A 114 25.61 11.10 1.34
C ASP A 114 25.55 9.57 1.35
N LEU A 115 24.74 8.98 2.23
CA LEU A 115 24.63 7.53 2.35
C LEU A 115 23.67 6.93 1.33
N SER A 116 24.07 5.82 0.72
CA SER A 116 23.18 5.02 -0.12
C SER A 116 22.07 4.37 0.73
N THR A 117 20.96 4.01 0.09
CA THR A 117 19.82 3.36 0.78
C THR A 117 20.21 2.13 1.61
N PRO A 118 21.08 1.21 1.14
CA PRO A 118 21.54 0.09 1.96
C PRO A 118 22.33 0.52 3.21
N GLN A 119 23.12 1.59 3.10
CA GLN A 119 23.88 2.13 4.25
C GLN A 119 22.94 2.77 5.26
N LEU A 120 21.95 3.54 4.81
CA LEU A 120 20.90 4.10 5.67
C LEU A 120 20.13 3.00 6.41
N GLN A 121 19.74 1.94 5.71
CA GLN A 121 19.09 0.78 6.32
C GLN A 121 19.96 0.12 7.40
N ARG A 122 21.27 -0.02 7.14
CA ARG A 122 22.23 -0.54 8.12
C ARG A 122 22.32 0.37 9.36
N VAL A 123 22.38 1.68 9.18
CA VAL A 123 22.43 2.66 10.27
C VAL A 123 21.17 2.57 11.13
N VAL A 124 19.99 2.56 10.51
CA VAL A 124 18.70 2.42 11.21
C VAL A 124 18.66 1.14 12.04
N LEU A 125 19.10 0.02 11.47
CA LEU A 125 19.13 -1.25 12.18
C LEU A 125 20.06 -1.20 13.40
N LEU A 126 21.27 -0.63 13.25
CA LEU A 126 22.21 -0.49 14.35
C LEU A 126 21.65 0.40 15.47
N GLN A 127 21.01 1.51 15.12
CA GLN A 127 20.39 2.41 16.09
C GLN A 127 19.23 1.73 16.83
N GLN A 128 18.39 0.95 16.13
CA GLN A 128 17.33 0.15 16.74
C GLN A 128 17.89 -0.87 17.73
N MET A 129 18.97 -1.58 17.37
CA MET A 129 19.62 -2.53 18.29
C MET A 129 20.20 -1.84 19.53
N GLN A 130 20.76 -0.64 19.39
CA GLN A 130 21.28 0.14 20.52
C GLN A 130 20.15 0.58 21.47
N LEU A 131 19.03 1.07 20.92
CA LEU A 131 17.86 1.43 21.70
C LEU A 131 17.32 0.24 22.49
N GLN A 132 17.22 -0.93 21.85
CA GLN A 132 16.79 -2.16 22.52
C GLN A 132 17.72 -2.55 23.67
N LYS A 133 19.04 -2.45 23.47
CA LYS A 133 20.01 -2.73 24.53
C LYS A 133 19.83 -1.80 25.74
N MET A 134 19.66 -0.50 25.50
CA MET A 134 19.41 0.46 26.59
C MET A 134 18.09 0.16 27.32
N GLN A 135 17.02 -0.18 26.59
CA GLN A 135 15.75 -0.55 27.21
C GLN A 135 15.89 -1.75 28.15
N ILE A 136 16.55 -2.83 27.68
CA ILE A 136 16.82 -4.02 28.49
C ILE A 136 17.62 -3.66 29.74
N GLU A 137 18.64 -2.81 29.62
CA GLU A 137 19.45 -2.37 30.74
C GLU A 137 18.65 -1.55 31.76
N THR A 138 17.80 -0.63 31.30
CA THR A 138 16.92 0.15 32.18
C THR A 138 15.93 -0.74 32.93
N GLU A 139 15.36 -1.75 32.27
CA GLU A 139 14.47 -2.72 32.90
C GLU A 139 15.18 -3.55 33.95
N LYS A 140 16.39 -4.03 33.63
CA LYS A 140 17.23 -4.77 34.58
C LYS A 140 17.55 -3.93 35.82
N ASN A 141 17.92 -2.66 35.64
CA ASN A 141 18.21 -1.75 36.75
C ASN A 141 16.95 -1.49 37.60
N LYS A 142 15.79 -1.33 36.97
CA LYS A 142 14.51 -1.19 37.68
C LYS A 142 14.18 -2.43 38.52
N GLN A 143 14.36 -3.63 37.96
CA GLN A 143 14.14 -4.89 38.69
C GLN A 143 15.12 -5.03 39.87
N GLN A 144 16.40 -4.68 39.68
CA GLN A 144 17.37 -4.70 40.77
C GLN A 144 17.00 -3.72 41.88
N ASN A 145 16.61 -2.50 41.54
CA ASN A 145 16.18 -1.51 42.54
C ASN A 145 14.92 -1.98 43.29
N LEU A 146 13.94 -2.58 42.60
CA LEU A 146 12.77 -3.19 43.24
C LEU A 146 13.20 -4.30 44.21
N SER A 147 14.05 -5.24 43.78
CA SER A 147 14.52 -6.32 44.66
C SER A 147 15.26 -5.81 45.90
N LYS A 148 16.05 -4.75 45.77
CA LYS A 148 16.72 -4.10 46.90
C LYS A 148 15.72 -3.44 47.85
N THR A 149 14.72 -2.72 47.34
CA THR A 149 13.68 -2.12 48.18
C THR A 149 12.84 -3.17 48.92
N PHE A 150 12.58 -4.33 48.31
CA PHE A 150 11.86 -5.42 48.99
C PHE A 150 12.72 -6.13 50.05
N ALA A 151 14.04 -6.25 49.83
CA ALA A 151 14.94 -6.83 50.82
C ALA A 151 15.07 -5.93 52.08
N ASP A 152 15.05 -4.60 51.92
CA ASP A 152 15.22 -3.66 53.03
C ASP A 152 13.98 -3.58 53.95
N VAL A 153 12.77 -3.76 53.39
CA VAL A 153 11.51 -3.77 54.14
C VAL A 153 11.29 -5.05 54.95
N GLY A 154 11.96 -6.15 54.61
CA GLY A 154 11.83 -7.44 55.29
C GLY A 154 12.69 -7.63 56.54
N THR A 155 13.45 -6.61 56.97
CA THR A 155 14.46 -6.72 58.05
C THR A 155 14.20 -5.81 59.26
N GLN A 156 12.98 -5.28 59.41
CA GLN A 156 12.54 -4.54 60.61
C GLN A 156 11.58 -5.35 61.48
#